data_AF-A0A412YKD9-F1
#
_entry.id   AF-A0A412YKD9-F1
#
_cell.length_a   1.000
_cell.length_b   1.000
_cell.length_c   1.000
_cell.angle_alpha   90.00
_cell.angle_beta   90.00
_cell.angle_gamma   90.00
#
_symmetry.space_group_name_H-M   'P 1'
#
loop_
_entity.id
_entity.type
_entity.pdbx_description
1 polymer ?
#
loop_
_entity_poly.entity_id
_entity_poly.type
_entity_poly.pdbx_seq_one_letter_code
_entity_poly.pdbx_strand_id
1 'polypeptide(L)'
;MSQEKVNPQSPEEITKAAQEAAIKAAMEQAQSMLGSIPGFQIPDIAAMQEQIRAQMQVAVPNLSEIQAQQAAMGTLGGINADHIAQEGQDNMAFASQMMQAMMDGSLEEALRKTNDNIENDWIDGEDTDKENLYDDAEDNDNLLIAVKDEELWQIERADDGLLTPRQLHLLAFGAPLFVYNSEQVDSTGSTYSVNTTREQMQSWWGIVDHDTTFETVRWLLEEGHHTTADRILHILRTEGIEALQRGAEEDEELAEKIDEVLPILQLMPRLGCTTDELPATSIGWDLVRVTNVARWTYQCGYISEEEMWQVMELVESIARQYFTSWQEYGFSYILGRGVWHGDRQDSMLAYEISETLLRKKESPWKLSEW
;
A
#
# COMPACT_ATOMS: atom_id res chain seq x y z
N MET A 1 51.79 32.40 19.93
CA MET A 1 51.13 32.14 18.64
C MET A 1 50.22 30.96 18.84
N SER A 2 48.94 31.26 19.05
CA SER A 2 47.90 30.27 19.31
C SER A 2 47.58 29.56 17.99
N GLN A 3 47.72 28.25 17.93
CA GLN A 3 47.20 27.47 16.81
C GLN A 3 45.68 27.38 16.95
N GLU A 4 44.97 28.03 16.04
CA GLU A 4 43.54 27.82 15.77
C GLU A 4 43.33 26.34 15.42
N LYS A 5 42.58 25.62 16.27
CA LYS A 5 42.08 24.30 15.94
C LYS A 5 40.98 24.48 14.90
N VAL A 6 41.21 24.01 13.68
CA VAL A 6 40.17 23.82 12.67
C VAL A 6 39.19 22.78 13.22
N ASN A 7 37.93 23.20 13.39
CA ASN A 7 36.83 22.33 13.81
C ASN A 7 36.51 21.36 12.66
N PRO A 8 36.42 20.04 12.88
CA PRO A 8 35.98 19.12 11.83
C PRO A 8 34.51 19.43 11.52
N GLN A 9 34.21 19.74 10.26
CA GLN A 9 32.85 20.00 9.81
C GLN A 9 32.00 18.75 10.07
N SER A 10 30.82 18.95 10.67
CA SER A 10 29.92 17.82 10.95
C SER A 10 29.45 17.18 9.63
N PRO A 11 29.10 15.88 9.63
CA PRO A 11 28.51 15.23 8.46
C PRO A 11 27.31 16.00 7.89
N GLU A 12 26.54 16.68 8.75
CA GLU A 12 25.42 17.57 8.40
C GLU A 12 25.86 18.84 7.65
N GLU A 13 27.01 19.44 8.00
CA GLU A 13 27.57 20.59 7.28
C GLU A 13 28.10 20.19 5.90
N ILE A 14 28.61 18.97 5.76
CA ILE A 14 29.11 18.41 4.50
C ILE A 14 27.96 18.05 3.55
N THR A 15 26.88 17.42 4.04
CA THR A 15 25.68 17.14 3.23
C THR A 15 24.95 18.41 2.84
N LYS A 16 24.82 19.38 3.74
CA LYS A 16 24.26 20.69 3.40
C LYS A 16 25.09 21.41 2.34
N ALA A 17 26.42 21.42 2.48
CA ALA A 17 27.31 22.03 1.50
C ALA A 17 27.27 21.30 0.13
N ALA A 18 27.14 19.97 0.13
CA ALA A 18 27.01 19.17 -1.09
C ALA A 18 25.67 19.42 -1.80
N GLN A 19 24.58 19.57 -1.04
CA GLN A 19 23.25 19.86 -1.57
C GLN A 19 23.16 21.30 -2.10
N GLU A 20 23.75 22.27 -1.40
CA GLU A 20 23.90 23.66 -1.88
C GLU A 20 24.79 23.71 -3.14
N ALA A 21 25.85 22.91 -3.22
CA ALA A 21 26.70 22.81 -4.41
C ALA A 21 25.99 22.14 -5.60
N ALA A 22 25.16 21.12 -5.36
CA ALA A 22 24.39 20.44 -6.41
C ALA A 22 23.28 21.35 -6.97
N ILE A 23 22.58 22.10 -6.11
CA ILE A 23 21.60 23.10 -6.52
C ILE A 23 22.28 24.22 -7.32
N LYS A 24 23.45 24.69 -6.85
CA LYS A 24 24.24 25.68 -7.57
C LYS A 24 24.70 25.17 -8.94
N ALA A 25 25.16 23.92 -9.04
CA ALA A 25 25.57 23.30 -10.30
C ALA A 25 24.39 23.13 -11.28
N ALA A 26 23.23 22.69 -10.78
CA ALA A 26 22.00 22.60 -11.58
C ALA A 26 21.53 23.99 -12.06
N MET A 27 21.71 25.04 -11.24
CA MET A 27 21.40 26.42 -11.62
C MET A 27 22.40 27.00 -12.63
N GLU A 28 23.69 26.68 -12.51
CA GLU A 28 24.73 27.06 -13.49
C GLU A 28 24.52 26.32 -14.82
N GLN A 29 24.06 25.07 -14.78
CA GLN A 29 23.67 24.29 -15.96
C GLN A 29 22.41 24.88 -16.62
N ALA A 30 21.42 25.29 -15.84
CA ALA A 30 20.23 25.99 -16.35
C ALA A 30 20.58 27.37 -16.93
N GLN A 31 21.50 28.13 -16.32
CA GLN A 31 22.04 29.38 -16.86
C GLN A 31 22.85 29.15 -18.15
N SER A 32 23.61 28.08 -18.24
CA SER A 32 24.32 27.66 -19.46
C SER A 32 23.35 27.33 -20.60
N MET A 33 22.20 26.72 -20.29
CA MET A 33 21.18 26.38 -21.27
C MET A 33 20.34 27.58 -21.71
N LEU A 34 20.07 28.55 -20.81
CA LEU A 34 19.23 29.72 -21.08
C LEU A 34 20.00 30.98 -21.52
N GLY A 35 21.31 31.08 -21.24
CA GLY A 35 22.17 32.22 -21.62
C GLY A 35 22.47 32.34 -23.11
N SER A 36 21.99 31.41 -23.94
CA SER A 36 22.19 31.39 -25.39
C SER A 36 21.07 32.10 -26.17
N ILE A 37 20.05 32.67 -25.50
CA ILE A 37 18.91 33.35 -26.14
C ILE A 37 19.18 34.87 -26.19
N PRO A 38 19.43 35.47 -27.37
CA PRO A 38 19.71 36.90 -27.48
C PRO A 38 18.51 37.74 -27.04
N GLY A 39 18.67 38.59 -26.01
CA GLY A 39 17.67 39.57 -25.58
C GLY A 39 16.83 39.19 -24.35
N PHE A 40 17.06 38.04 -23.72
CA PHE A 40 16.36 37.66 -22.48
C PHE A 40 17.21 38.04 -21.24
N GLN A 41 16.69 38.94 -20.39
CA GLN A 41 17.29 39.23 -19.08
C GLN A 41 16.48 38.52 -17.99
N ILE A 42 17.17 37.71 -17.18
CA ILE A 42 16.56 37.00 -16.04
C ILE A 42 16.42 38.00 -14.87
N PRO A 43 15.23 38.13 -14.24
CA PRO A 43 15.06 38.96 -13.05
C PRO A 43 15.82 38.39 -11.83
N ASP A 44 16.12 39.24 -10.85
CA ASP A 44 16.93 38.91 -9.66
C ASP A 44 16.28 37.76 -8.85
N ILE A 45 16.89 36.58 -8.96
CA ILE A 45 16.39 35.32 -8.41
C ILE A 45 16.44 35.32 -6.87
N ALA A 46 17.37 36.05 -6.27
CA ALA A 46 17.46 36.17 -4.82
C ALA A 46 16.23 36.89 -4.25
N ALA A 47 15.77 37.94 -4.93
CA ALA A 47 14.54 38.65 -4.57
C ALA A 47 13.29 37.77 -4.75
N MET A 48 13.26 36.91 -5.76
CA MET A 48 12.13 36.00 -6.01
C MET A 48 12.05 34.88 -4.96
N GLN A 49 13.18 34.29 -4.54
CA GLN A 49 13.22 33.30 -3.47
C GLN A 49 12.78 33.89 -2.13
N GLU A 50 13.20 35.12 -1.81
CA GLU A 50 12.77 35.82 -0.59
C GLU A 50 11.25 36.03 -0.56
N GLN A 51 10.67 36.36 -1.71
CA GLN A 51 9.24 36.61 -1.87
C GLN A 51 8.40 35.33 -1.78
N ILE A 52 8.87 34.22 -2.37
CA ILE A 52 8.23 32.90 -2.25
C ILE A 52 8.27 32.41 -0.80
N ARG A 53 9.42 32.58 -0.12
CA ARG A 53 9.58 32.21 1.29
C ARG A 53 8.64 33.02 2.20
N ALA A 54 8.54 34.33 1.97
CA ALA A 54 7.64 35.21 2.71
C ALA A 54 6.15 34.85 2.49
N GLN A 55 5.75 34.46 1.28
CA GLN A 55 4.38 34.03 1.00
C GLN A 55 4.05 32.67 1.62
N MET A 56 5.00 31.73 1.63
CA MET A 56 4.81 30.42 2.26
C MET A 56 4.72 30.50 3.79
N GLN A 57 5.51 31.37 4.43
CA GLN A 57 5.44 31.57 5.89
C GLN A 57 4.13 32.20 6.36
N VAL A 58 3.46 32.98 5.52
CA VAL A 58 2.13 33.56 5.81
C VAL A 58 1.02 32.51 5.62
N ALA A 59 1.19 31.58 4.68
CA ALA A 59 0.20 30.54 4.37
C ALA A 59 0.25 29.33 5.32
N VAL A 60 1.42 29.04 5.91
CA VAL A 60 1.63 27.87 6.80
C VAL A 60 2.43 28.30 8.04
N PRO A 61 1.76 28.75 9.12
CA PRO A 61 2.44 28.94 10.39
C PRO A 61 2.91 27.58 10.91
N ASN A 62 4.22 27.43 11.16
CA ASN A 62 4.94 26.22 11.65
C ASN A 62 5.72 25.40 10.61
N LEU A 63 5.95 25.91 9.39
CA LEU A 63 6.78 25.25 8.37
C LEU A 63 8.18 24.81 8.87
N SER A 64 8.80 25.60 9.76
CA SER A 64 10.11 25.30 10.35
C SER A 64 10.09 24.11 11.32
N GLU A 65 8.96 23.82 11.98
CA GLU A 65 8.82 22.66 12.87
C GLU A 65 8.57 21.37 12.07
N ILE A 66 7.79 21.46 10.99
CA ILE A 66 7.52 20.34 10.07
C ILE A 66 8.83 19.87 9.41
N GLN A 67 9.67 20.81 8.98
CA GLN A 67 10.98 20.50 8.41
C GLN A 67 11.93 19.88 9.44
N ALA A 68 11.86 20.32 10.70
CA ALA A 68 12.64 19.72 11.79
C ALA A 68 12.18 18.29 12.13
N GLN A 69 10.87 18.00 12.07
CA GLN A 69 10.32 16.65 12.27
C GLN A 69 10.65 15.70 11.11
N GLN A 70 10.62 16.16 9.86
CA GLN A 70 11.02 15.36 8.70
C GLN A 70 12.52 15.03 8.72
N ALA A 71 13.36 15.99 9.14
CA ALA A 71 14.79 15.76 9.34
C ALA A 71 15.09 14.72 10.43
N ALA A 72 14.25 14.67 11.48
CA ALA A 72 14.37 13.66 12.53
C ALA A 72 14.02 12.23 12.05
N MET A 73 13.12 12.08 11.07
CA MET A 73 12.72 10.77 10.52
C MET A 73 13.75 10.18 9.52
N GLY A 74 14.55 11.01 8.83
CA GLY A 74 15.50 10.57 7.81
C GLY A 74 16.80 9.93 8.32
N THR A 75 16.93 9.67 9.63
CA THR A 75 18.17 9.12 10.25
C THR A 75 18.13 7.60 10.49
N LEU A 76 17.10 6.88 10.02
CA LEU A 76 16.83 5.49 10.43
C LEU A 76 17.04 4.37 9.38
N GLY A 77 17.64 4.62 8.21
CA GLY A 77 17.90 3.53 7.25
C GLY A 77 19.10 3.80 6.33
N GLY A 78 20.19 3.07 6.53
CA GLY A 78 21.40 3.19 5.72
C GLY A 78 21.33 2.33 4.46
N ILE A 79 21.15 2.95 3.29
CA ILE A 79 21.39 2.31 1.98
C ILE A 79 22.39 3.20 1.22
N ASN A 80 23.47 2.58 0.73
CA ASN A 80 24.59 3.27 0.10
C ASN A 80 24.26 3.71 -1.34
N ALA A 81 24.44 5.00 -1.64
CA ALA A 81 24.13 5.60 -2.94
C ALA A 81 24.93 4.98 -4.11
N ASP A 82 26.12 4.42 -3.86
CA ASP A 82 26.93 3.77 -4.88
C ASP A 82 26.31 2.44 -5.36
N HIS A 83 25.52 1.77 -4.51
CA HIS A 83 24.83 0.52 -4.86
C HIS A 83 23.69 0.77 -5.84
N ILE A 84 22.88 1.79 -5.57
CA ILE A 84 21.75 2.20 -6.42
C ILE A 84 22.23 2.64 -7.81
N ALA A 85 23.38 3.31 -7.88
CA ALA A 85 23.97 3.74 -9.15
C ALA A 85 24.50 2.57 -9.98
N GLN A 86 25.04 1.54 -9.33
CA GLN A 86 25.59 0.34 -9.99
C GLN A 86 24.44 -0.54 -10.53
N GLU A 87 23.42 -0.82 -9.71
CA GLU A 87 22.24 -1.58 -10.13
C GLU A 87 21.47 -0.88 -11.25
N GLY A 88 21.36 0.45 -11.20
CA GLY A 88 20.78 1.23 -12.29
C GLY A 88 21.55 1.12 -13.61
N GLN A 89 22.88 0.98 -13.56
CA GLN A 89 23.70 0.79 -14.77
C GLN A 89 23.58 -0.62 -15.34
N ASP A 90 23.55 -1.62 -14.47
CA ASP A 90 23.48 -3.03 -14.86
C ASP A 90 22.09 -3.37 -15.43
N ASN A 91 21.01 -2.82 -14.85
CA ASN A 91 19.65 -2.96 -15.37
C ASN A 91 19.48 -2.32 -16.75
N MET A 92 20.10 -1.16 -16.98
CA MET A 92 20.05 -0.49 -18.29
C MET A 92 20.89 -1.23 -19.34
N ALA A 93 22.03 -1.81 -18.95
CA ALA A 93 22.85 -2.64 -19.84
C ALA A 93 22.11 -3.91 -20.26
N PHE A 94 21.44 -4.57 -19.31
CA PHE A 94 20.61 -5.75 -19.54
C PHE A 94 19.41 -5.44 -20.45
N ALA A 95 18.65 -4.38 -20.16
CA ALA A 95 17.50 -3.96 -20.95
C ALA A 95 17.89 -3.62 -22.40
N SER A 96 19.03 -2.95 -22.60
CA SER A 96 19.56 -2.64 -23.93
C SER A 96 19.92 -3.91 -24.71
N GLN A 97 20.54 -4.89 -24.05
CA GLN A 97 20.94 -6.15 -24.66
C GLN A 97 19.73 -7.01 -25.06
N MET A 98 18.69 -7.05 -24.23
CA MET A 98 17.43 -7.76 -24.51
C MET A 98 16.62 -7.11 -25.62
N MET A 99 16.57 -5.77 -25.66
CA MET A 99 15.92 -5.04 -26.74
C MET A 99 16.62 -5.27 -28.09
N GLN A 100 17.95 -5.34 -28.10
CA GLN A 100 18.72 -5.62 -29.30
C GLN A 100 18.53 -7.07 -29.79
N ALA A 101 18.47 -8.04 -28.86
CA ALA A 101 18.22 -9.45 -29.17
C ALA A 101 16.77 -9.70 -29.67
N MET A 102 15.81 -8.90 -29.22
CA MET A 102 14.44 -8.92 -29.74
C MET A 102 14.36 -8.38 -31.16
N MET A 103 15.14 -7.33 -31.47
CA MET A 103 15.16 -6.70 -32.79
C MET A 103 15.88 -7.53 -33.86
N ASP A 104 16.87 -8.33 -33.48
CA ASP A 104 17.61 -9.20 -34.41
C ASP A 104 17.17 -10.68 -34.40
N GLY A 105 16.16 -11.01 -33.57
CA GLY A 105 15.56 -12.34 -33.49
C GLY A 105 16.40 -13.38 -32.72
N SER A 106 17.43 -12.94 -31.98
CA SER A 106 18.32 -13.81 -31.18
C SER A 106 17.95 -13.89 -29.68
N LEU A 107 16.79 -13.36 -29.29
CA LEU A 107 16.30 -13.28 -27.90
C LEU A 107 16.44 -14.59 -27.11
N GLU A 108 16.11 -15.72 -27.73
CA GLU A 108 16.18 -17.04 -27.10
C GLU A 108 17.61 -17.48 -26.76
N GLU A 109 18.60 -17.10 -27.58
CA GLU A 109 20.03 -17.38 -27.34
C GLU A 109 20.64 -16.40 -26.32
N ALA A 110 20.17 -15.15 -26.30
CA ALA A 110 20.57 -14.15 -25.31
C ALA A 110 20.11 -14.55 -23.90
N LEU A 111 18.86 -15.01 -23.76
CA LEU A 111 18.31 -15.52 -22.49
C LEU A 111 19.07 -16.77 -22.01
N ARG A 112 19.44 -17.68 -22.91
CA ARG A 112 20.19 -18.90 -22.55
C ARG A 112 21.60 -18.60 -21.99
N LYS A 113 22.33 -17.65 -22.59
CA LYS A 113 23.69 -17.29 -22.15
C LYS A 113 23.74 -16.59 -20.79
N THR A 114 22.70 -15.83 -20.44
CA THR A 114 22.57 -15.22 -19.12
C THR A 114 22.38 -16.30 -18.05
N ASN A 115 21.62 -17.36 -18.38
CA ASN A 115 21.32 -18.47 -17.49
C ASN A 115 22.55 -19.34 -17.15
N ASP A 116 23.42 -19.60 -18.13
CA ASP A 116 24.63 -20.44 -17.94
C ASP A 116 25.69 -19.83 -17.00
N ASN A 117 25.63 -18.52 -16.73
CA ASN A 117 26.57 -17.83 -15.83
C ASN A 117 26.15 -17.90 -14.35
N ILE A 118 24.91 -18.27 -14.05
CA ILE A 118 24.34 -18.28 -12.69
C ILE A 118 24.67 -19.60 -11.95
N GLU A 119 24.87 -20.71 -12.68
CA GLU A 119 25.06 -22.05 -12.08
C GLU A 119 26.38 -22.28 -11.31
N ASN A 120 27.36 -21.37 -11.34
CA ASN A 120 28.73 -21.69 -10.88
C ASN A 120 29.19 -21.09 -9.53
N ASP A 121 28.39 -20.31 -8.80
CA ASP A 121 28.91 -19.54 -7.65
C ASP A 121 28.23 -19.74 -6.27
N TRP A 122 27.37 -20.75 -6.10
CA TRP A 122 26.64 -20.95 -4.83
C TRP A 122 27.09 -22.19 -4.04
N ILE A 123 28.17 -22.09 -3.25
CA ILE A 123 28.37 -22.92 -2.04
C ILE A 123 29.06 -22.11 -0.93
N ASP A 124 28.45 -22.19 0.26
CA ASP A 124 28.87 -21.87 1.64
C ASP A 124 28.72 -20.43 2.18
N GLY A 125 27.85 -20.28 3.18
CA GLY A 125 27.86 -19.14 4.12
C GLY A 125 26.63 -19.05 5.03
N GLU A 126 26.83 -19.14 6.34
CA GLU A 126 25.85 -19.17 7.43
C GLU A 126 25.05 -17.86 7.68
N ASP A 127 23.81 -18.03 8.17
CA ASP A 127 22.98 -17.15 9.02
C ASP A 127 23.35 -15.65 9.14
N THR A 128 22.46 -14.77 8.67
CA THR A 128 21.91 -13.63 9.47
C THR A 128 20.70 -12.99 8.77
N ASP A 129 19.68 -12.69 9.58
CA ASP A 129 18.58 -11.73 9.40
C ASP A 129 17.43 -12.07 8.43
N LYS A 130 16.23 -12.23 9.02
CA LYS A 130 14.93 -12.39 8.35
C LYS A 130 14.41 -11.06 7.79
N GLU A 131 15.17 -10.44 6.90
CA GLU A 131 14.68 -9.39 6.00
C GLU A 131 14.77 -9.93 4.56
N ASN A 132 13.69 -9.78 3.80
CA ASN A 132 13.42 -10.33 2.46
C ASN A 132 13.21 -11.85 2.38
N LEU A 133 11.99 -12.29 2.71
CA LEU A 133 11.52 -13.66 2.41
C LEU A 133 10.84 -13.79 1.03
N TYR A 134 10.97 -12.80 0.15
CA TYR A 134 10.26 -12.76 -1.14
C TYR A 134 11.13 -12.47 -2.38
N ASP A 135 12.45 -12.31 -2.26
CA ASP A 135 13.30 -12.17 -3.46
C ASP A 135 13.48 -13.49 -4.24
N ASP A 136 13.26 -14.64 -3.61
CA ASP A 136 13.53 -15.96 -4.23
C ASP A 136 12.33 -16.57 -4.99
N ALA A 137 11.19 -15.89 -5.05
CA ALA A 137 9.96 -16.39 -5.71
C ALA A 137 9.53 -15.57 -6.93
N GLU A 138 10.24 -14.49 -7.27
CA GLU A 138 9.85 -13.60 -8.37
C GLU A 138 10.07 -14.23 -9.76
N ASP A 139 10.94 -15.24 -9.91
CA ASP A 139 11.32 -15.78 -11.22
C ASP A 139 10.53 -17.02 -11.71
N ASN A 140 9.43 -17.37 -11.05
CA ASN A 140 8.53 -18.42 -11.57
C ASN A 140 7.07 -17.97 -11.58
N ASP A 141 6.73 -17.16 -12.60
CA ASP A 141 5.38 -16.66 -12.87
C ASP A 141 4.29 -17.74 -13.05
N ASN A 142 4.65 -19.03 -13.09
CA ASN A 142 3.71 -20.15 -13.21
C ASN A 142 3.45 -20.91 -11.90
N LEU A 143 4.05 -20.51 -10.77
CA LEU A 143 3.83 -21.21 -9.50
C LEU A 143 2.71 -20.55 -8.67
N LEU A 144 1.81 -21.39 -8.17
CA LEU A 144 0.80 -20.99 -7.18
C LEU A 144 1.49 -20.58 -5.87
N ILE A 145 1.13 -19.42 -5.34
CA ILE A 145 1.61 -18.92 -4.07
C ILE A 145 0.87 -19.65 -2.95
N ALA A 146 1.62 -20.38 -2.14
CA ALA A 146 1.08 -21.13 -1.00
C ALA A 146 1.66 -20.59 0.31
N VAL A 147 0.78 -20.35 1.27
CA VAL A 147 1.17 -19.96 2.63
C VAL A 147 1.36 -21.23 3.47
N LYS A 148 2.56 -21.41 4.04
CA LYS A 148 2.82 -22.56 4.91
C LYS A 148 2.08 -22.39 6.23
N ASP A 149 1.72 -23.49 6.89
CA ASP A 149 1.01 -23.43 8.19
C ASP A 149 1.78 -22.63 9.26
N GLU A 150 3.11 -22.65 9.21
CA GLU A 150 4.00 -21.93 10.12
C GLU A 150 4.06 -20.41 9.86
N GLU A 151 3.62 -19.96 8.69
CA GLU A 151 3.56 -18.57 8.26
C GLU A 151 2.18 -17.94 8.56
N LEU A 152 1.19 -18.73 9.01
CA LEU A 152 -0.16 -18.23 9.30
C LEU A 152 -0.20 -17.32 10.54
N TRP A 153 -0.89 -16.19 10.40
CA TRP A 153 -1.02 -15.13 11.41
C TRP A 153 -1.67 -15.62 12.70
N GLN A 154 -1.28 -15.07 13.85
CA GLN A 154 -1.93 -15.40 15.11
C GLN A 154 -3.35 -14.81 15.16
N ILE A 155 -4.29 -15.57 15.73
CA ILE A 155 -5.66 -15.11 15.95
C ILE A 155 -5.84 -14.90 17.45
N GLU A 156 -5.92 -13.64 17.85
CA GLU A 156 -6.15 -13.25 19.24
C GLU A 156 -7.63 -13.43 19.59
N ARG A 157 -7.91 -13.98 20.77
CA ARG A 157 -9.26 -14.22 21.29
C ARG A 157 -9.39 -13.81 22.75
N ALA A 158 -10.51 -13.22 23.10
CA ALA A 158 -10.90 -12.89 24.46
C ALA A 158 -11.28 -14.14 25.25
N ASP A 159 -12.01 -15.06 24.61
CA ASP A 159 -12.55 -16.28 25.21
C ASP A 159 -13.38 -16.04 26.50
N ASP A 160 -14.03 -14.87 26.59
CA ASP A 160 -14.80 -14.47 27.77
C ASP A 160 -16.26 -14.96 27.76
N GLY A 161 -16.76 -15.39 26.59
CA GLY A 161 -18.12 -15.90 26.39
C GLY A 161 -19.21 -14.82 26.52
N LEU A 162 -18.87 -13.53 26.38
CA LEU A 162 -19.83 -12.43 26.53
C LEU A 162 -20.70 -12.20 25.30
N LEU A 163 -20.21 -12.55 24.11
CA LEU A 163 -20.91 -12.33 22.85
C LEU A 163 -21.78 -13.53 22.44
N THR A 164 -22.95 -13.22 21.90
CA THR A 164 -23.84 -14.23 21.31
C THR A 164 -23.28 -14.78 20.00
N PRO A 165 -23.70 -15.98 19.55
CA PRO A 165 -23.30 -16.51 18.23
C PRO A 165 -23.58 -15.56 17.07
N ARG A 166 -24.67 -14.78 17.15
CA ARG A 166 -25.01 -13.77 16.15
C ARG A 166 -24.00 -12.62 16.13
N GLN A 167 -23.62 -12.10 17.29
CA GLN A 167 -22.62 -11.04 17.39
C GLN A 167 -21.24 -11.51 16.94
N LEU A 168 -20.85 -12.75 17.26
CA LEU A 168 -19.63 -13.37 16.76
C LEU A 168 -19.63 -13.49 15.24
N HIS A 169 -20.76 -13.88 14.64
CA HIS A 169 -20.92 -13.91 13.19
C HIS A 169 -20.75 -12.52 12.55
N LEU A 170 -21.34 -11.48 13.14
CA LEU A 170 -21.21 -10.11 12.63
C LEU A 170 -19.77 -9.60 12.69
N LEU A 171 -19.03 -9.90 13.76
CA LEU A 171 -17.60 -9.56 13.86
C LEU A 171 -16.74 -10.29 12.85
N ALA A 172 -17.17 -11.47 12.36
CA ALA A 172 -16.41 -12.25 11.38
C ALA A 172 -16.16 -11.47 10.07
N PHE A 173 -17.04 -10.55 9.69
CA PHE A 173 -16.85 -9.69 8.52
C PHE A 173 -15.69 -8.69 8.67
N GLY A 174 -15.35 -8.29 9.90
CA GLY A 174 -14.21 -7.42 10.21
C GLY A 174 -12.92 -8.17 10.56
N ALA A 175 -12.98 -9.51 10.70
CA ALA A 175 -11.88 -10.33 11.16
C ALA A 175 -10.53 -10.12 10.44
N PRO A 176 -10.47 -9.85 9.11
CA PRO A 176 -9.20 -9.59 8.45
C PRO A 176 -8.42 -8.40 9.05
N LEU A 177 -9.11 -7.31 9.40
CA LEU A 177 -8.44 -6.18 10.06
C LEU A 177 -8.14 -6.44 11.53
N PHE A 178 -8.96 -7.23 12.22
CA PHE A 178 -8.68 -7.59 13.61
C PHE A 178 -7.40 -8.42 13.70
N VAL A 179 -7.22 -9.41 12.81
CA VAL A 179 -5.99 -10.20 12.72
C VAL A 179 -4.79 -9.30 12.38
N TYR A 180 -4.92 -8.42 11.37
CA TYR A 180 -3.87 -7.47 10.99
C TYR A 180 -3.43 -6.59 12.18
N ASN A 181 -4.38 -6.07 12.94
CA ASN A 181 -4.12 -5.19 14.09
C ASN A 181 -3.73 -5.95 15.37
N SER A 182 -3.63 -7.28 15.33
CA SER A 182 -3.44 -8.12 16.53
C SER A 182 -4.50 -7.86 17.61
N GLU A 183 -5.74 -7.67 17.17
CA GLU A 183 -6.91 -7.44 18.02
C GLU A 183 -7.75 -8.71 18.16
N GLN A 184 -8.48 -8.79 19.27
CA GLN A 184 -9.36 -9.93 19.55
C GLN A 184 -10.50 -10.01 18.52
N VAL A 185 -10.70 -11.18 17.92
CA VAL A 185 -11.73 -11.41 16.90
C VAL A 185 -13.13 -11.68 17.45
N ASP A 186 -13.24 -11.89 18.76
CA ASP A 186 -14.46 -12.26 19.48
C ASP A 186 -14.79 -11.27 20.63
N SER A 187 -14.40 -10.00 20.46
CA SER A 187 -14.69 -8.92 21.41
C SER A 187 -15.08 -7.64 20.68
N THR A 188 -15.90 -6.81 21.35
CA THR A 188 -16.26 -5.46 20.89
C THR A 188 -15.24 -4.41 21.31
N GLY A 189 -14.38 -4.72 22.29
CA GLY A 189 -13.33 -3.82 22.76
C GLY A 189 -12.02 -3.99 22.00
N SER A 190 -11.25 -2.91 21.86
CA SER A 190 -9.86 -2.95 21.38
C SER A 190 -8.87 -3.11 22.53
N THR A 191 -7.72 -3.69 22.22
CA THR A 191 -6.53 -3.66 23.08
C THR A 191 -5.88 -2.27 23.11
N TYR A 192 -6.17 -1.41 22.13
CA TYR A 192 -5.73 -0.02 22.14
C TYR A 192 -6.49 0.82 23.16
N SER A 193 -5.82 1.87 23.67
CA SER A 193 -6.48 2.83 24.55
C SER A 193 -7.53 3.63 23.79
N VAL A 194 -8.57 4.08 24.49
CA VAL A 194 -9.61 4.94 23.88
C VAL A 194 -9.02 6.22 23.29
N ASN A 195 -8.00 6.81 23.91
CA ASN A 195 -7.35 8.02 23.38
C ASN A 195 -6.59 7.75 22.09
N THR A 196 -5.83 6.65 22.03
CA THR A 196 -5.15 6.20 20.80
C THR A 196 -6.15 5.95 19.68
N THR A 197 -7.27 5.30 20.01
CA THR A 197 -8.34 5.02 19.04
C THR A 197 -8.94 6.32 18.50
N ARG A 198 -9.20 7.32 19.36
CA ARG A 198 -9.69 8.65 18.93
C ARG A 198 -8.70 9.38 18.03
N GLU A 199 -7.42 9.37 18.37
CA GLU A 199 -6.35 9.99 17.56
C GLU A 199 -6.26 9.34 16.16
N GLN A 200 -6.38 8.02 16.08
CA GLN A 200 -6.39 7.29 14.81
C GLN A 200 -7.65 7.56 13.99
N MET A 201 -8.83 7.52 14.61
CA MET A 201 -10.10 7.84 13.95
C MET A 201 -10.09 9.28 13.38
N GLN A 202 -9.57 10.25 14.14
CA GLN A 202 -9.46 11.62 13.67
C GLN A 202 -8.42 11.79 12.56
N SER A 203 -7.22 11.25 12.72
CA SER A 203 -6.11 11.47 11.77
C SER A 203 -6.29 10.74 10.44
N TRP A 204 -6.85 9.52 10.46
CA TRP A 204 -7.02 8.71 9.25
C TRP A 204 -8.34 8.98 8.53
N TRP A 205 -9.40 9.29 9.28
CA TRP A 205 -10.76 9.38 8.74
C TRP A 205 -11.42 10.74 8.96
N GLY A 206 -10.88 11.60 9.82
CA GLY A 206 -11.56 12.82 10.26
C GLY A 206 -12.73 12.57 11.21
N ILE A 207 -12.89 11.35 11.73
CA ILE A 207 -14.01 11.00 12.61
C ILE A 207 -13.74 11.53 14.03
N VAL A 208 -14.67 12.34 14.54
CA VAL A 208 -14.58 12.95 15.88
C VAL A 208 -15.86 12.82 16.70
N ASP A 209 -16.95 12.36 16.09
CA ASP A 209 -18.27 12.26 16.69
C ASP A 209 -19.19 11.29 15.91
N HIS A 210 -20.47 11.26 16.31
CA HIS A 210 -21.53 10.43 15.73
C HIS A 210 -21.75 10.75 14.24
N ASP A 211 -21.91 12.02 13.88
CA ASP A 211 -22.25 12.43 12.51
C ASP A 211 -21.12 12.06 11.53
N THR A 212 -19.87 12.39 11.88
CA THR A 212 -18.69 12.05 11.06
C THR A 212 -18.46 10.54 10.95
N THR A 213 -18.86 9.76 11.97
CA THR A 213 -18.86 8.29 11.90
C THR A 213 -19.81 7.79 10.79
N PHE A 214 -21.05 8.25 10.78
CA PHE A 214 -22.04 7.79 9.81
C PHE A 214 -21.84 8.36 8.40
N GLU A 215 -21.20 9.52 8.26
CA GLU A 215 -20.71 10.02 6.97
C GLU A 215 -19.66 9.08 6.39
N THR A 216 -18.68 8.66 7.21
CA THR A 216 -17.62 7.72 6.77
C THR A 216 -18.18 6.34 6.45
N VAL A 217 -19.08 5.81 7.27
CA VAL A 217 -19.75 4.53 7.01
C VAL A 217 -20.52 4.59 5.69
N ARG A 218 -21.27 5.67 5.44
CA ARG A 218 -22.01 5.83 4.17
C ARG A 218 -21.06 5.91 2.99
N TRP A 219 -20.01 6.70 3.08
CA TRP A 219 -19.02 6.83 2.02
C TRP A 219 -18.41 5.46 1.67
N LEU A 220 -17.95 4.68 2.66
CA LEU A 220 -17.40 3.34 2.43
C LEU A 220 -18.39 2.39 1.73
N LEU A 221 -19.69 2.49 2.04
CA LEU A 221 -20.72 1.60 1.47
C LEU A 221 -21.22 2.03 0.08
N GLU A 222 -21.23 3.33 -0.22
CA GLU A 222 -21.82 3.87 -1.46
C GLU A 222 -20.78 4.24 -2.53
N GLU A 223 -19.62 4.75 -2.11
CA GLU A 223 -18.53 5.20 -2.98
C GLU A 223 -17.29 4.34 -2.75
N GLY A 224 -16.77 4.37 -1.53
CA GLY A 224 -15.65 3.58 -1.04
C GLY A 224 -14.43 3.65 -1.96
N HIS A 225 -13.52 2.69 -1.78
CA HIS A 225 -12.45 2.49 -2.75
C HIS A 225 -12.84 1.49 -3.84
N HIS A 226 -13.99 0.84 -3.72
CA HIS A 226 -14.46 -0.17 -4.66
C HIS A 226 -15.02 0.40 -5.97
N THR A 227 -15.73 1.54 -5.97
CA THR A 227 -16.54 1.96 -7.13
C THR A 227 -15.77 2.10 -8.46
N THR A 228 -14.64 2.81 -8.48
CA THR A 228 -13.85 2.95 -9.72
C THR A 228 -13.23 1.62 -10.15
N ALA A 229 -12.84 0.77 -9.20
CA ALA A 229 -12.36 -0.58 -9.49
C ALA A 229 -13.47 -1.47 -10.07
N ASP A 230 -14.67 -1.42 -9.48
CA ASP A 230 -15.85 -2.15 -9.92
C ASP A 230 -16.27 -1.75 -11.34
N ARG A 231 -16.12 -0.46 -11.69
CA ARG A 231 -16.31 0.01 -13.07
C ARG A 231 -15.32 -0.65 -14.03
N ILE A 232 -14.05 -0.77 -13.66
CA ILE A 232 -13.03 -1.46 -14.48
C ILE A 232 -13.37 -2.95 -14.62
N LEU A 233 -13.69 -3.63 -13.51
CA LEU A 233 -14.09 -5.04 -13.50
C LEU A 233 -15.31 -5.28 -14.38
N HIS A 234 -16.29 -4.37 -14.35
CA HIS A 234 -17.49 -4.44 -15.18
C HIS A 234 -17.13 -4.36 -16.66
N ILE A 235 -16.39 -3.32 -17.08
CA ILE A 235 -16.00 -3.11 -18.49
C ILE A 235 -15.20 -4.32 -19.00
N LEU A 236 -14.22 -4.80 -18.22
CA LEU A 236 -13.43 -5.98 -18.59
C LEU A 236 -14.31 -7.22 -18.81
N ARG A 237 -15.33 -7.42 -17.98
CA ARG A 237 -16.20 -8.61 -18.01
C ARG A 237 -17.25 -8.54 -19.13
N THR A 238 -17.76 -7.36 -19.45
CA THR A 238 -18.88 -7.18 -20.40
C THR A 238 -18.43 -6.79 -21.80
N GLU A 239 -17.37 -6.00 -21.92
CA GLU A 239 -16.93 -5.38 -23.18
C GLU A 239 -15.48 -5.72 -23.57
N GLY A 240 -14.66 -6.10 -22.59
CA GLY A 240 -13.27 -6.54 -22.79
C GLY A 240 -12.23 -5.42 -22.80
N ILE A 241 -10.96 -5.82 -22.93
CA ILE A 241 -9.80 -4.93 -22.74
C ILE A 241 -9.76 -3.75 -23.73
N GLU A 242 -10.25 -3.93 -24.96
CA GLU A 242 -10.29 -2.84 -25.96
C GLU A 242 -11.24 -1.71 -25.56
N ALA A 243 -12.35 -2.02 -24.88
CA ALA A 243 -13.27 -1.02 -24.37
C ALA A 243 -12.68 -0.27 -23.18
N LEU A 244 -11.95 -0.97 -22.32
CA LEU A 244 -11.22 -0.37 -21.20
C LEU A 244 -10.17 0.63 -21.69
N GLN A 245 -9.40 0.27 -22.73
CA GLN A 245 -8.41 1.15 -23.35
C GLN A 245 -9.03 2.42 -23.93
N ARG A 246 -10.15 2.31 -24.66
CA ARG A 246 -10.89 3.49 -25.15
C ARG A 246 -11.42 4.35 -24.01
N GLY A 247 -11.93 3.73 -22.94
CA GLY A 247 -12.38 4.45 -21.75
C GLY A 247 -11.25 5.25 -21.10
N ALA A 248 -10.06 4.67 -21.00
CA ALA A 248 -8.87 5.32 -20.44
C ALA A 248 -8.38 6.52 -21.27
N GLU A 249 -8.61 6.53 -22.59
CA GLU A 249 -8.30 7.68 -23.45
C GLU A 249 -9.21 8.89 -23.16
N GLU A 250 -10.41 8.66 -22.62
CA GLU A 250 -11.45 9.67 -22.38
C GLU A 250 -11.60 10.09 -20.91
N ASP A 251 -11.10 9.28 -19.97
CA ASP A 251 -11.31 9.41 -18.53
C ASP A 251 -10.00 9.20 -17.75
N GLU A 252 -9.41 10.29 -17.25
CA GLU A 252 -8.12 10.29 -16.55
C GLU A 252 -8.16 9.50 -15.23
N GLU A 253 -9.26 9.59 -14.47
CA GLU A 253 -9.43 8.82 -13.23
C GLU A 253 -9.49 7.32 -13.53
N LEU A 254 -10.19 6.95 -14.59
CA LEU A 254 -10.23 5.56 -15.04
C LEU A 254 -8.85 5.08 -15.49
N ALA A 255 -8.10 5.91 -16.23
CA ALA A 255 -6.75 5.59 -16.70
C ALA A 255 -5.79 5.32 -15.54
N GLU A 256 -5.74 6.21 -14.54
CA GLU A 256 -4.93 6.01 -13.33
C GLU A 256 -5.34 4.73 -12.60
N LYS A 257 -6.66 4.50 -12.45
CA LYS A 257 -7.15 3.34 -11.71
C LYS A 257 -6.88 2.01 -12.42
N ILE A 258 -6.77 2.01 -13.75
CA ILE A 258 -6.40 0.81 -14.53
C ILE A 258 -5.00 0.32 -14.16
N ASP A 259 -4.05 1.24 -14.01
CA ASP A 259 -2.66 0.91 -13.64
C ASP A 259 -2.57 0.31 -12.24
N GLU A 260 -3.50 0.65 -11.34
CA GLU A 260 -3.62 0.03 -10.02
C GLU A 260 -4.35 -1.33 -10.05
N VAL A 261 -5.36 -1.50 -10.91
CA VAL A 261 -6.22 -2.69 -10.93
C VAL A 261 -5.62 -3.86 -11.71
N LEU A 262 -5.05 -3.62 -12.90
CA LEU A 262 -4.58 -4.70 -13.77
C LEU A 262 -3.45 -5.53 -13.16
N PRO A 263 -2.43 -4.96 -12.48
CA PRO A 263 -1.38 -5.75 -11.85
C PRO A 263 -1.90 -6.66 -10.74
N ILE A 264 -2.96 -6.24 -10.03
CA ILE A 264 -3.60 -7.03 -8.98
C ILE A 264 -4.43 -8.16 -9.60
N LEU A 265 -5.19 -7.87 -10.68
CA LEU A 265 -5.93 -8.91 -11.41
C LEU A 265 -5.02 -9.99 -12.00
N GLN A 266 -3.81 -9.62 -12.45
CA GLN A 266 -2.80 -10.58 -12.91
C GLN A 266 -2.26 -11.45 -11.77
N LEU A 267 -2.25 -10.94 -10.53
CA LEU A 267 -1.81 -11.67 -9.35
C LEU A 267 -2.86 -12.68 -8.87
N MET A 268 -4.16 -12.38 -8.97
CA MET A 268 -5.25 -13.20 -8.40
C MET A 268 -5.16 -14.71 -8.74
N PRO A 269 -4.88 -15.14 -9.98
CA PRO A 269 -4.72 -16.58 -10.30
C PRO A 269 -3.58 -17.26 -9.54
N ARG A 270 -2.49 -16.52 -9.25
CA ARG A 270 -1.36 -17.02 -8.46
C ARG A 270 -1.72 -17.19 -6.99
N LEU A 271 -2.77 -16.52 -6.52
CA LEU A 271 -3.33 -16.65 -5.17
C LEU A 271 -4.44 -17.72 -5.08
N GLY A 272 -4.59 -18.55 -6.12
CA GLY A 272 -5.56 -19.65 -6.14
C GLY A 272 -6.98 -19.22 -6.50
N CYS A 273 -7.17 -17.96 -6.94
CA CYS A 273 -8.45 -17.50 -7.46
C CYS A 273 -8.64 -17.98 -8.90
N THR A 274 -9.59 -18.87 -9.13
CA THR A 274 -9.94 -19.28 -10.50
C THR A 274 -10.71 -18.17 -11.23
N THR A 275 -10.81 -18.27 -12.56
CA THR A 275 -11.56 -17.29 -13.36
C THR A 275 -13.03 -17.17 -12.94
N ASP A 276 -13.65 -18.27 -12.50
CA ASP A 276 -15.04 -18.28 -12.03
C ASP A 276 -15.18 -17.67 -10.62
N GLU A 277 -14.11 -17.67 -9.83
CA GLU A 277 -14.05 -17.08 -8.47
C GLU A 277 -13.59 -15.62 -8.48
N LEU A 278 -13.21 -15.08 -9.65
CA LEU A 278 -12.74 -13.70 -9.74
C LEU A 278 -13.87 -12.73 -9.31
N PRO A 279 -13.65 -11.91 -8.27
CA PRO A 279 -14.70 -11.06 -7.73
C PRO A 279 -15.33 -10.13 -8.76
N ALA A 280 -16.64 -9.96 -8.70
CA ALA A 280 -17.34 -8.94 -9.47
C ALA A 280 -17.18 -7.53 -8.85
N THR A 281 -16.74 -7.47 -7.61
CA THR A 281 -16.57 -6.24 -6.83
C THR A 281 -15.40 -6.38 -5.86
N SER A 282 -14.71 -5.27 -5.57
CA SER A 282 -13.67 -5.18 -4.53
C SER A 282 -14.19 -4.65 -3.18
N ILE A 283 -15.51 -4.55 -3.01
CA ILE A 283 -16.20 -4.02 -1.81
C ILE A 283 -15.83 -4.75 -0.51
N GLY A 284 -15.30 -5.98 -0.56
CA GLY A 284 -14.83 -6.71 0.62
C GLY A 284 -13.84 -5.88 1.46
N TRP A 285 -12.96 -5.10 0.83
CA TRP A 285 -12.05 -4.20 1.54
C TRP A 285 -12.77 -3.09 2.32
N ASP A 286 -13.81 -2.51 1.73
CA ASP A 286 -14.63 -1.48 2.37
C ASP A 286 -15.47 -2.07 3.51
N LEU A 287 -16.06 -3.25 3.33
CA LEU A 287 -16.90 -3.92 4.35
C LEU A 287 -16.11 -4.30 5.61
N VAL A 288 -14.88 -4.81 5.44
CA VAL A 288 -13.98 -5.06 6.58
C VAL A 288 -13.70 -3.76 7.34
N ARG A 289 -13.46 -2.64 6.61
CA ARG A 289 -13.21 -1.32 7.23
C ARG A 289 -14.44 -0.74 7.92
N VAL A 290 -15.64 -0.87 7.36
CA VAL A 290 -16.88 -0.43 8.00
C VAL A 290 -17.08 -1.14 9.34
N THR A 291 -16.83 -2.45 9.38
CA THR A 291 -16.92 -3.24 10.62
C THR A 291 -15.93 -2.74 11.68
N ASN A 292 -14.69 -2.43 11.27
CA ASN A 292 -13.67 -1.88 12.18
C ASN A 292 -14.01 -0.47 12.66
N VAL A 293 -14.46 0.41 11.75
CA VAL A 293 -14.89 1.78 12.07
C VAL A 293 -16.04 1.74 13.09
N ALA A 294 -17.05 0.90 12.88
CA ALA A 294 -18.16 0.74 13.83
C ALA A 294 -17.65 0.34 15.22
N ARG A 295 -16.76 -0.66 15.28
CA ARG A 295 -16.17 -1.15 16.54
C ARG A 295 -15.35 -0.08 17.27
N TRP A 296 -14.47 0.61 16.57
CA TRP A 296 -13.59 1.62 17.17
C TRP A 296 -14.35 2.89 17.57
N THR A 297 -15.35 3.31 16.78
CA THR A 297 -16.18 4.48 17.10
C THR A 297 -17.12 4.22 18.28
N TYR A 298 -17.60 2.98 18.45
CA TYR A 298 -18.26 2.54 19.68
C TYR A 298 -17.33 2.65 20.90
N GLN A 299 -16.09 2.16 20.79
CA GLN A 299 -15.11 2.28 21.87
C GLN A 299 -14.78 3.75 22.21
N CYS A 300 -14.75 4.62 21.21
CA CYS A 300 -14.59 6.07 21.39
C CYS A 300 -15.78 6.73 22.09
N GLY A 301 -16.93 6.06 22.15
CA GLY A 301 -18.19 6.58 22.67
C GLY A 301 -18.91 7.52 21.68
N TYR A 302 -18.59 7.43 20.39
CA TYR A 302 -19.22 8.24 19.33
C TYR A 302 -20.56 7.66 18.89
N ILE A 303 -20.69 6.34 18.91
CA ILE A 303 -21.94 5.62 18.65
C ILE A 303 -22.26 4.67 19.81
N SER A 304 -23.54 4.31 19.94
CA SER A 304 -24.01 3.32 20.90
C SER A 304 -23.66 1.89 20.45
N GLU A 305 -23.76 0.94 21.39
CA GLU A 305 -23.58 -0.49 21.08
C GLU A 305 -24.64 -0.98 20.08
N GLU A 306 -25.89 -0.52 20.21
CA GLU A 306 -26.98 -0.86 19.30
C GLU A 306 -26.67 -0.40 17.86
N GLU A 307 -26.19 0.84 17.70
CA GLU A 307 -25.81 1.39 16.41
C GLU A 307 -24.63 0.63 15.78
N MET A 308 -23.62 0.26 16.57
CA MET A 308 -22.50 -0.55 16.10
C MET A 308 -23.00 -1.88 15.52
N TRP A 309 -23.88 -2.59 16.23
CA TRP A 309 -24.44 -3.85 15.73
C TRP A 309 -25.28 -3.65 14.47
N GLN A 310 -26.10 -2.59 14.40
CA GLN A 310 -26.88 -2.26 13.19
C GLN A 310 -25.99 -2.00 11.96
N VAL A 311 -24.84 -1.34 12.15
CA VAL A 311 -23.86 -1.14 11.06
C VAL A 311 -23.28 -2.49 10.60
N MET A 312 -22.93 -3.39 11.53
CA MET A 312 -22.41 -4.71 11.16
C MET A 312 -23.48 -5.60 10.49
N GLU A 313 -24.75 -5.48 10.88
CA GLU A 313 -25.86 -6.15 10.18
C GLU A 313 -26.05 -5.63 8.75
N LEU A 314 -25.83 -4.33 8.52
CA LEU A 314 -25.83 -3.76 7.18
C LEU A 314 -24.66 -4.30 6.34
N VAL A 315 -23.47 -4.44 6.95
CA VAL A 315 -22.30 -5.07 6.29
C VAL A 315 -22.62 -6.48 5.83
N GLU A 316 -23.19 -7.33 6.70
CA GLU A 316 -23.59 -8.68 6.32
C GLU A 316 -24.62 -8.66 5.18
N SER A 317 -25.65 -7.81 5.29
CA SER A 317 -26.71 -7.69 4.27
C SER A 317 -26.14 -7.34 2.90
N ILE A 318 -25.12 -6.48 2.84
CA ILE A 318 -24.43 -6.12 1.60
C ILE A 318 -23.52 -7.25 1.14
N ALA A 319 -22.72 -7.84 2.03
CA ALA A 319 -21.84 -8.96 1.69
C ALA A 319 -22.62 -10.14 1.07
N ARG A 320 -23.79 -10.48 1.63
CA ARG A 320 -24.66 -11.56 1.12
C ARG A 320 -25.30 -11.27 -0.23
N GLN A 321 -25.29 -10.02 -0.72
CA GLN A 321 -25.73 -9.71 -2.08
C GLN A 321 -24.67 -10.07 -3.12
N TYR A 322 -23.39 -10.07 -2.75
CA TYR A 322 -22.27 -10.25 -3.66
C TYR A 322 -21.58 -11.61 -3.53
N PHE A 323 -21.62 -12.23 -2.35
CA PHE A 323 -20.84 -13.43 -2.05
C PHE A 323 -21.67 -14.53 -1.41
N THR A 324 -21.26 -15.78 -1.65
CA THR A 324 -21.91 -17.01 -1.18
C THR A 324 -21.02 -17.83 -0.25
N SER A 325 -19.79 -17.39 -0.01
CA SER A 325 -18.85 -18.03 0.92
C SER A 325 -17.82 -17.05 1.48
N TRP A 326 -17.19 -17.43 2.61
CA TRP A 326 -16.05 -16.68 3.17
C TRP A 326 -14.86 -16.60 2.20
N GLN A 327 -14.69 -17.60 1.32
CA GLN A 327 -13.63 -17.60 0.32
C GLN A 327 -13.85 -16.53 -0.74
N GLU A 328 -15.08 -16.40 -1.26
CA GLU A 328 -15.44 -15.33 -2.21
C GLU A 328 -15.30 -13.94 -1.58
N TYR A 329 -15.74 -13.78 -0.32
CA TYR A 329 -15.53 -12.55 0.44
C TYR A 329 -14.05 -12.23 0.63
N GLY A 330 -13.24 -13.25 0.95
CA GLY A 330 -11.79 -13.14 1.07
C GLY A 330 -11.12 -12.69 -0.23
N PHE A 331 -11.51 -13.23 -1.38
CA PHE A 331 -10.98 -12.75 -2.67
C PHE A 331 -11.34 -11.29 -2.97
N SER A 332 -12.55 -10.85 -2.63
CA SER A 332 -12.93 -9.44 -2.76
C SER A 332 -12.08 -8.54 -1.85
N TYR A 333 -11.81 -8.97 -0.61
CA TYR A 333 -10.91 -8.29 0.32
C TYR A 333 -9.47 -8.21 -0.22
N ILE A 334 -8.92 -9.31 -0.73
CA ILE A 334 -7.58 -9.38 -1.33
C ILE A 334 -7.43 -8.41 -2.50
N LEU A 335 -8.42 -8.42 -3.40
CA LEU A 335 -8.46 -7.53 -4.55
C LEU A 335 -8.54 -6.07 -4.09
N GLY A 336 -9.49 -5.74 -3.22
CA GLY A 336 -9.72 -4.36 -2.77
C GLY A 336 -8.55 -3.78 -1.97
N ARG A 337 -7.87 -4.60 -1.16
CA ARG A 337 -6.67 -4.18 -0.40
C ARG A 337 -5.55 -3.75 -1.35
N GLY A 338 -5.22 -4.55 -2.36
CA GLY A 338 -4.17 -4.21 -3.31
C GLY A 338 -4.53 -3.03 -4.20
N VAL A 339 -5.78 -2.98 -4.67
CA VAL A 339 -6.29 -1.88 -5.52
C VAL A 339 -6.34 -0.54 -4.79
N TRP A 340 -6.33 -0.52 -3.45
CA TRP A 340 -6.32 0.74 -2.71
C TRP A 340 -5.05 1.58 -2.97
N HIS A 341 -3.90 0.94 -3.18
CA HIS A 341 -2.62 1.60 -3.49
C HIS A 341 -1.96 1.13 -4.80
N GLY A 342 -2.62 0.23 -5.54
CA GLY A 342 -2.00 -0.43 -6.70
C GLY A 342 -0.82 -1.33 -6.33
N ASP A 343 -0.77 -1.82 -5.09
CA ASP A 343 0.37 -2.57 -4.54
C ASP A 343 0.05 -4.06 -4.41
N ARG A 344 0.86 -4.89 -5.08
CA ARG A 344 0.76 -6.36 -5.00
C ARG A 344 1.06 -6.87 -3.59
N GLN A 345 1.94 -6.20 -2.84
CA GLN A 345 2.28 -6.59 -1.49
C GLN A 345 1.09 -6.45 -0.54
N ASP A 346 0.25 -5.44 -0.74
CA ASP A 346 -1.00 -5.27 0.00
C ASP A 346 -1.96 -6.47 -0.25
N SER A 347 -2.08 -6.94 -1.49
CA SER A 347 -2.85 -8.15 -1.81
C SER A 347 -2.23 -9.43 -1.24
N MET A 348 -0.90 -9.56 -1.25
CA MET A 348 -0.20 -10.70 -0.66
C MET A 348 -0.45 -10.80 0.83
N LEU A 349 -0.33 -9.69 1.55
CA LEU A 349 -0.64 -9.63 2.98
C LEU A 349 -2.12 -9.96 3.25
N ALA A 350 -3.04 -9.43 2.44
CA ALA A 350 -4.45 -9.76 2.55
C ALA A 350 -4.73 -11.25 2.28
N TYR A 351 -3.97 -11.88 1.38
CA TYR A 351 -4.07 -13.31 1.07
C TYR A 351 -3.60 -14.16 2.25
N GLU A 352 -2.46 -13.84 2.87
CA GLU A 352 -1.98 -14.54 4.07
C GLU A 352 -2.99 -14.48 5.23
N ILE A 353 -3.62 -13.33 5.44
CA ILE A 353 -4.66 -13.16 6.45
C ILE A 353 -5.92 -13.97 6.09
N SER A 354 -6.33 -13.95 4.83
CA SER A 354 -7.49 -14.72 4.37
C SER A 354 -7.25 -16.23 4.51
N GLU A 355 -6.07 -16.71 4.14
CA GLU A 355 -5.64 -18.10 4.34
C GLU A 355 -5.63 -18.48 5.82
N THR A 356 -5.15 -17.58 6.69
CA THR A 356 -5.20 -17.75 8.14
C THR A 356 -6.64 -17.97 8.61
N LEU A 357 -7.55 -17.11 8.17
CA LEU A 357 -8.96 -17.19 8.54
C LEU A 357 -9.67 -18.43 7.93
N LEU A 358 -9.28 -18.88 6.75
CA LEU A 358 -9.87 -20.05 6.08
C LEU A 358 -9.35 -21.40 6.62
N ARG A 359 -8.21 -21.41 7.32
CA ARG A 359 -7.53 -22.66 7.73
C ARG A 359 -7.49 -22.88 9.23
N LYS A 360 -7.27 -21.83 10.04
CA LYS A 360 -7.15 -21.99 11.50
C LYS A 360 -8.49 -22.36 12.13
N LYS A 361 -8.48 -23.33 13.05
CA LYS A 361 -9.71 -23.92 13.64
C LYS A 361 -10.44 -22.93 14.53
N GLU A 362 -9.70 -22.05 15.16
CA GLU A 362 -10.14 -20.97 16.03
C GLU A 362 -10.64 -19.74 15.26
N SER A 363 -10.53 -19.73 13.93
CA SER A 363 -10.95 -18.61 13.10
C SER A 363 -12.47 -18.41 13.14
N PRO A 364 -12.94 -17.15 13.19
CA PRO A 364 -14.38 -16.85 13.06
C PRO A 364 -14.97 -17.35 11.73
N TRP A 365 -14.20 -17.41 10.63
CA TRP A 365 -14.66 -17.94 9.34
C TRP A 365 -14.80 -19.48 9.33
N LYS A 366 -14.23 -20.17 10.33
CA LYS A 366 -14.43 -21.61 10.55
C LYS A 366 -15.49 -21.93 11.58
N LEU A 367 -15.65 -21.04 12.56
CA LEU A 367 -16.62 -21.20 13.64
C LEU A 367 -18.02 -20.73 13.23
N SER A 368 -18.11 -19.84 12.25
CA SER A 368 -19.37 -19.38 11.68
C SER A 368 -19.55 -19.85 10.24
N GLU A 369 -20.73 -20.43 9.95
CA GLU A 369 -21.17 -20.60 8.57
C GLU A 369 -21.36 -19.23 7.89
N TRP A 370 -21.27 -19.22 6.56
CA TRP A 370 -21.39 -18.01 5.73
C TRP A 370 -22.75 -17.34 5.90
#